data_AF-A0A1A8KLV6-F1
#
_entry.id   AF-A0A1A8KLV6-F1
#
_cell.length_a   1.000
_cell.length_b   1.000
_cell.length_c   1.000
_cell.angle_alpha   90.00
_cell.angle_beta   90.00
_cell.angle_gamma   90.00
#
_symmetry.space_group_name_H-M   'P 1'
#
loop_
_entity.id
_entity.type
_entity.pdbx_description
1 polymer ?
#
loop_
_entity_poly.entity_id
_entity_poly.type
_entity_poly.pdbx_seq_one_letter_code
_entity_poly.pdbx_strand_id
1 'polypeptide(L)' 'DHGLAGAAEAALHPALSHHQAAHLRSMKSLEPEEEVDDDPKVTLEAKDLWDQFHKLGTEMVITKSGRRMFPPFKVRI' A
#
# COMPACT_ATOMS: atom_id res chain seq x y z
N ASP A 1 63.11 16.92 35.66
CA ASP A 1 64.31 16.51 34.90
C ASP A 1 63.86 16.17 33.49
N HIS A 2 64.40 16.93 32.54
CA HIS A 2 64.48 16.79 31.08
C HIS A 2 63.51 15.85 30.33
N GLY A 3 62.83 16.24 29.24
CA GLY A 3 63.14 17.29 28.27
C GLY A 3 63.36 16.68 26.88
N LEU A 4 62.40 16.95 25.98
CA LEU A 4 62.53 17.20 24.53
C LEU A 4 63.01 16.09 23.57
N ALA A 5 62.16 15.75 22.61
CA ALA A 5 62.29 16.06 21.16
C ALA A 5 61.20 15.26 20.40
N GLY A 6 60.49 15.74 19.38
CA GLY A 6 60.53 16.98 18.62
C GLY A 6 59.75 16.74 17.31
N ALA A 7 59.08 17.80 16.84
CA ALA A 7 58.65 18.07 15.46
C ALA A 7 57.69 17.08 14.76
N ALA A 8 56.48 17.54 14.42
CA ALA A 8 56.23 18.20 13.13
C ALA A 8 54.73 18.48 12.97
N GLU A 9 54.44 19.73 12.59
CA GLU A 9 53.12 20.25 12.24
C GLU A 9 52.72 19.71 10.85
N ALA A 10 51.50 19.22 10.70
CA ALA A 10 50.84 19.07 9.40
C ALA A 10 49.33 18.89 9.62
N ALA A 11 48.61 20.01 9.64
CA ALA A 11 47.18 20.06 9.40
C ALA A 11 46.81 19.35 8.09
N LEU A 12 46.01 18.27 8.13
CA LEU A 12 45.24 17.78 6.99
C LEU A 12 43.91 17.14 7.44
N HIS A 13 42.85 17.93 7.29
CA HIS A 13 41.46 17.61 6.91
C HIS A 13 40.66 16.46 7.59
N PRO A 14 39.40 16.75 8.01
CA PRO A 14 38.48 15.75 8.52
C PRO A 14 37.83 15.04 7.33
N ALA A 15 38.30 13.86 7.00
CA ALA A 15 37.60 12.99 6.09
C ALA A 15 37.57 11.61 6.72
N LEU A 16 36.46 10.91 6.52
CA LEU A 16 36.24 9.52 6.90
C LEU A 16 35.59 9.25 8.28
N SER A 17 34.53 9.98 8.60
CA SER A 17 33.51 9.48 9.56
C SER A 17 32.11 9.35 8.94
N HIS A 18 31.95 9.74 7.67
CA HIS A 18 30.64 9.76 7.02
C HIS A 18 30.09 8.36 6.66
N HIS A 19 30.94 7.32 6.71
CA HIS A 19 30.52 5.95 6.36
C HIS A 19 29.83 5.23 7.51
N GLN A 20 30.11 5.61 8.76
CA GLN A 20 29.58 4.86 9.91
C GLN A 20 28.18 5.33 10.34
N ALA A 21 27.82 6.59 10.05
CA ALA A 21 26.47 7.10 10.30
C ALA A 21 25.40 6.57 9.32
N ALA A 22 25.81 6.13 8.13
CA ALA A 22 24.91 5.56 7.13
C ALA A 22 24.39 4.17 7.54
N HIS A 23 25.14 3.43 8.37
CA HIS A 23 24.76 2.08 8.76
C HIS A 23 23.60 2.05 9.77
N LEU A 24 23.52 3.02 10.69
CA LEU A 24 22.43 3.07 11.68
C LEU A 24 21.11 3.63 11.12
N ARG A 25 21.12 4.25 9.93
CA ARG A 25 19.88 4.64 9.22
C ARG A 25 19.20 3.45 8.55
N SER A 26 19.88 2.31 8.42
CA SER A 26 19.32 1.09 7.86
C SER A 26 18.33 0.39 8.81
N MET A 27 18.16 0.86 10.04
CA MET A 27 17.28 0.26 11.05
C MET A 27 16.04 1.15 11.30
N LYS A 28 15.31 1.47 10.22
CA LYS A 28 13.91 1.93 10.27
C LYS A 28 13.19 1.32 9.06
N SER A 29 12.82 0.06 9.16
CA SER A 29 11.62 -0.49 8.50
C SER A 29 11.51 -1.95 8.92
N LEU A 30 11.19 -2.18 10.20
CA LEU A 30 10.62 -3.44 10.64
C LEU A 30 9.17 -3.16 11.06
N GLU A 31 8.47 -2.36 10.25
CA GLU A 31 7.02 -2.46 10.24
C GLU A 31 6.73 -3.72 9.43
N PRO A 32 6.01 -4.72 9.95
CA PRO A 32 5.52 -5.80 9.12
C PRO A 32 4.75 -5.14 7.98
N GLU A 33 5.22 -5.32 6.75
CA GLU A 33 4.44 -4.94 5.57
C GLU A 33 3.10 -5.66 5.74
N GLU A 34 2.01 -4.91 5.96
CA GLU A 34 0.68 -5.49 5.97
C GLU A 34 0.53 -6.22 4.63
N GLU A 35 0.54 -7.54 4.67
CA GLU A 35 0.40 -8.39 3.50
C GLU A 35 -0.93 -8.01 2.85
N VAL A 36 -0.86 -7.26 1.75
CA VAL A 36 -2.03 -6.74 1.08
C VAL A 36 -2.71 -7.94 0.40
N ASP A 37 -3.86 -8.35 0.92
CA ASP A 37 -4.64 -9.44 0.32
C ASP A 37 -5.26 -8.95 -1.00
N ASP A 38 -4.62 -9.30 -2.12
CA ASP A 38 -5.00 -8.90 -3.48
C ASP A 38 -6.17 -9.72 -4.08
N ASP A 39 -6.90 -10.49 -3.26
CA ASP A 39 -8.05 -11.32 -3.70
C ASP A 39 -9.40 -10.75 -3.19
N PRO A 40 -9.87 -9.60 -3.73
CA PRO A 40 -11.13 -9.01 -3.30
C PRO A 40 -12.30 -9.91 -3.66
N LYS A 41 -13.05 -10.33 -2.65
CA LYS A 41 -14.27 -11.14 -2.81
C LYS A 41 -15.49 -10.24 -2.82
N VAL A 42 -16.44 -10.55 -3.68
CA VAL A 42 -17.73 -9.86 -3.74
C VAL A 42 -18.87 -10.87 -3.87
N THR A 43 -19.97 -10.60 -3.19
CA THR A 43 -21.18 -11.42 -3.22
C THR A 43 -22.35 -10.57 -3.72
N LEU A 44 -23.04 -11.04 -4.76
CA LEU A 44 -24.28 -10.43 -5.23
C LEU A 44 -25.40 -10.67 -4.23
N GLU A 45 -26.01 -9.61 -3.73
CA GLU A 45 -27.21 -9.75 -2.89
C GLU A 45 -28.42 -10.19 -3.74
N ALA A 46 -29.32 -10.97 -3.13
CA ALA A 46 -30.52 -11.49 -3.78
C ALA A 46 -30.22 -12.26 -5.09
N LYS A 47 -29.10 -13.00 -5.13
CA LYS A 47 -28.68 -13.80 -6.29
C LYS A 47 -29.80 -14.72 -6.81
N ASP A 48 -30.53 -15.39 -5.91
CA ASP A 48 -31.62 -16.31 -6.31
C ASP A 48 -32.75 -15.60 -7.07
N LEU A 49 -33.00 -14.33 -6.76
CA LEU A 49 -33.97 -13.52 -7.50
C LEU A 49 -33.42 -13.15 -8.88
N TRP A 50 -32.16 -12.72 -8.94
CA TRP A 50 -31.48 -12.47 -10.21
C TRP A 50 -31.45 -13.72 -11.10
N ASP A 51 -31.22 -14.92 -10.55
CA ASP A 51 -31.23 -16.18 -11.29
C ASP A 51 -32.62 -16.47 -11.89
N GLN A 52 -33.71 -16.16 -11.17
CA GLN A 52 -35.08 -16.29 -11.68
C GLN A 52 -35.35 -15.35 -12.86
N PHE A 53 -34.92 -14.08 -12.76
CA PHE A 53 -35.01 -13.12 -13.86
C PHE A 53 -34.14 -13.54 -15.05
N HIS A 54 -32.95 -14.08 -14.80
CA HIS A 54 -32.04 -14.55 -15.84
C HIS A 54 -32.65 -15.71 -16.62
N LYS A 55 -33.24 -16.68 -15.92
CA LYS A 55 -33.88 -17.86 -16.53
C LYS A 55 -34.96 -17.52 -17.56
N LEU A 56 -35.67 -16.41 -17.36
CA LEU A 56 -36.78 -15.98 -18.24
C LEU A 56 -36.34 -14.90 -19.26
N GLY A 57 -35.09 -14.44 -19.20
CA GLY A 57 -34.62 -13.26 -19.92
C GLY A 57 -34.82 -12.01 -19.07
N THR A 58 -33.72 -11.41 -18.62
CA THR A 58 -33.77 -10.19 -17.82
C THR A 58 -34.00 -8.98 -18.73
N GLU A 59 -35.14 -8.33 -18.55
CA GLU A 59 -35.51 -7.11 -19.27
C GLU A 59 -35.55 -5.91 -18.31
N MET A 60 -35.15 -4.73 -18.80
CA MET A 60 -35.12 -3.50 -18.01
C MET A 60 -35.86 -2.39 -18.75
N VAL A 61 -36.68 -1.65 -18.01
CA VAL A 61 -37.45 -0.53 -18.56
C VAL A 61 -36.61 0.74 -18.53
N ILE A 62 -36.56 1.46 -19.65
CA ILE A 62 -35.94 2.79 -19.75
C ILE A 62 -37.01 3.86 -20.00
N THR A 63 -36.84 5.06 -19.42
CA THR A 63 -37.72 6.21 -19.63
C THR A 63 -36.91 7.50 -19.71
N LYS A 64 -37.46 8.55 -20.32
CA LYS A 64 -36.79 9.86 -20.43
C LYS A 64 -36.45 10.48 -19.08
N SER A 65 -37.29 10.28 -18.07
CA SER A 65 -37.05 10.75 -16.69
C SER A 65 -36.13 9.83 -15.88
N GLY A 66 -35.76 8.66 -16.42
CA GLY A 66 -35.09 7.59 -15.70
C GLY A 66 -36.03 6.63 -14.98
N ARG A 67 -35.56 5.39 -14.83
CA ARG A 67 -36.22 4.30 -14.08
C ARG A 67 -35.16 3.54 -13.30
N ARG A 68 -35.49 3.10 -12.09
CA ARG A 68 -34.60 2.26 -11.27
C ARG A 68 -34.64 0.82 -11.79
N MET A 69 -33.48 0.16 -11.78
CA MET A 69 -33.39 -1.27 -12.08
C MET A 69 -34.19 -2.09 -11.05
N PHE A 70 -34.75 -3.20 -11.52
CA PHE A 70 -35.36 -4.22 -10.68
C PHE A 70 -35.01 -5.61 -11.22
N PRO A 71 -34.40 -6.48 -10.41
CA PRO A 71 -33.95 -6.25 -9.03
C PRO A 71 -32.85 -5.17 -8.93
N PRO A 72 -32.65 -4.53 -7.75
CA PRO A 72 -31.56 -3.58 -7.59
C PRO A 72 -30.20 -4.30 -7.60
N PHE A 73 -29.20 -3.70 -8.22
CA PHE A 73 -27.83 -4.22 -8.17
C PHE A 73 -27.18 -3.82 -6.84
N LYS A 74 -26.91 -4.80 -5.98
CA LYS A 74 -26.29 -4.63 -4.67
C LYS A 74 -25.27 -5.73 -4.43
N VAL A 75 -24.10 -5.37 -3.97
CA VAL A 75 -23.01 -6.31 -3.67
C VAL A 75 -22.49 -6.08 -2.26
N ARG A 76 -22.06 -7.15 -1.62
CA ARG A 76 -21.27 -7.12 -0.39
C ARG A 76 -19.84 -7.50 -0.73
N ILE A 77 -18.89 -6.65 -0.32
CA ILE A 77 -17.46 -6.92 -0.38
C ILE A 77 -17.09 -7.71 0.88
#